data_AF-A0A2H3BM62-F1
#
_entry.id   AF-A0A2H3BM62-F1
#
_cell.length_a   1.000
_cell.length_b   1.000
_cell.length_c   1.000
_cell.angle_alpha   90.00
_cell.angle_beta   90.00
_cell.angle_gamma   90.00
#
_symmetry.space_group_name_H-M   'P 1'
#
loop_
_entity.id
_entity.type
_entity.pdbx_description
1 polymer ?
#
loop_
_entity_poly.entity_id
_entity_poly.type
_entity_poly.pdbx_seq_one_letter_code
_entity_poly.pdbx_strand_id
1 'polypeptide(L)'
;MINKRATEYADLFVVSLSNPYRPAHCALFYVSCLKIFTSTPETILSLQRTRHDIFDTLVRFLTVPRSRPEALSFGTSLEKCACEVEADSDLKLIHNLRDFRYPKSQCTFTDVLDSIMELVVRAIIRPEINTGIPELRRVGREAHKAERSGLQAQWPTKAADTFPQGADTTMHMLWTWIDLYEVTHIITYLNVLLRSSGSTFISSFSKIPHYPSRILAIFEKRLDKLNSSKYREVHPFDLASIHDFIRLTGTVGSDSMRKDLGIMMQMVVLWQPYGEPLLLLLAKALRIASSTSNSLVSRLIIKERFQDTGGMIHHIYLKDKDVTQYHPLFLSESRRIAAAMKSPDPYASTAAALKSLLDMDKCGLYGCSQTFTLAGKRFQYCGGCGKIPYCSQVCQRRAWKHPSAPHKAVCAPLKRICDVVGITGSSWVEIPTKEFSRKCKEANISVDEAKILVRCLEGMLGRSVMYMS
;
A
#
# COMPACT_ATOMS: atom_id res chain seq x y z
N MET A 1 -5.43 -28.05 19.37
CA MET A 1 -6.88 -27.78 19.61
C MET A 1 -7.37 -26.53 18.89
N ILE A 2 -6.66 -25.40 18.96
CA ILE A 2 -7.09 -24.11 18.36
C ILE A 2 -7.27 -24.20 16.83
N ASN A 3 -6.32 -24.78 16.08
CA ASN A 3 -6.43 -24.91 14.62
C ASN A 3 -7.63 -25.75 14.17
N LYS A 4 -8.00 -26.77 14.96
CA LYS A 4 -9.18 -27.60 14.69
C LYS A 4 -10.45 -26.76 14.78
N ARG A 5 -10.58 -25.99 15.87
CA ARG A 5 -11.70 -25.06 16.08
C ARG A 5 -11.77 -23.96 15.03
N ALA A 6 -10.61 -23.42 14.60
CA ALA A 6 -10.57 -22.42 13.54
C ALA A 6 -11.16 -22.95 12.22
N THR A 7 -10.93 -24.22 11.90
CA THR A 7 -11.50 -24.85 10.70
C THR A 7 -13.00 -25.11 10.86
N GLU A 8 -13.42 -25.59 12.04
CA GLU A 8 -14.84 -25.82 12.36
C GLU A 8 -15.66 -24.53 12.25
N TYR A 9 -15.17 -23.42 12.82
CA TYR A 9 -15.89 -22.14 12.78
C TYR A 9 -15.78 -21.40 11.45
N ALA A 10 -14.83 -21.78 10.58
CA ALA A 10 -14.68 -21.15 9.28
C ALA A 10 -15.90 -21.36 8.38
N ASP A 11 -16.52 -22.55 8.40
CA ASP A 11 -17.73 -22.83 7.63
C ASP A 11 -18.89 -21.96 8.09
N LEU A 12 -19.15 -21.94 9.39
CA LEU A 12 -20.21 -21.11 9.98
C LEU A 12 -19.97 -19.61 9.70
N PHE A 13 -18.72 -19.15 9.79
CA PHE A 13 -18.33 -17.77 9.51
C PHE A 13 -18.60 -17.40 8.03
N VAL A 14 -18.17 -18.23 7.09
CA VAL A 14 -18.37 -18.02 5.65
C VAL A 14 -19.85 -18.03 5.29
N VAL A 15 -20.62 -19.01 5.79
CA VAL A 15 -22.07 -19.08 5.59
C VAL A 15 -22.74 -17.82 6.14
N SER A 16 -22.34 -17.37 7.33
CA SER A 16 -22.88 -16.17 7.96
C SER A 16 -22.66 -14.89 7.15
N LEU A 17 -21.54 -14.78 6.43
CA LEU A 17 -21.20 -13.61 5.60
C LEU A 17 -21.49 -13.81 4.11
N SER A 18 -22.06 -14.96 3.72
CA SER A 18 -22.34 -15.30 2.31
C SER A 18 -23.22 -14.24 1.63
N ASN A 19 -24.15 -13.63 2.37
CA ASN A 19 -24.85 -12.42 1.97
C ASN A 19 -24.25 -11.19 2.69
N PRO A 20 -23.37 -10.42 2.04
CA PRO A 20 -22.69 -9.31 2.71
C PRO A 20 -23.63 -8.13 3.04
N TYR A 21 -24.84 -8.10 2.49
CA TYR A 21 -25.87 -7.10 2.84
C TYR A 21 -26.69 -7.47 4.06
N ARG A 22 -26.81 -8.77 4.36
CA ARG A 22 -27.57 -9.30 5.49
C ARG A 22 -26.83 -10.46 6.15
N PRO A 23 -25.73 -10.16 6.86
CA PRO A 23 -25.01 -11.17 7.61
C PRO A 23 -25.91 -11.81 8.66
N ALA A 24 -25.80 -13.12 8.84
CA ALA A 24 -26.74 -13.88 9.69
C ALA A 24 -26.54 -13.63 11.19
N HIS A 25 -25.32 -13.30 11.61
CA HIS A 25 -24.95 -13.14 13.01
C HIS A 25 -24.50 -11.73 13.36
N CYS A 26 -24.36 -11.46 14.67
CA CYS A 26 -24.03 -10.14 15.22
C CYS A 26 -22.53 -9.85 15.27
N ALA A 27 -22.17 -8.62 15.66
CA ALA A 27 -20.80 -8.16 15.80
C ALA A 27 -19.96 -9.04 16.74
N LEU A 28 -20.53 -9.46 17.89
CA LEU A 28 -19.84 -10.31 18.85
C LEU A 28 -19.43 -11.65 18.24
N PHE A 29 -20.31 -12.28 17.46
CA PHE A 29 -20.00 -13.51 16.74
C PHE A 29 -18.79 -13.33 15.82
N TYR A 30 -18.78 -12.29 14.97
CA TYR A 30 -17.67 -12.08 14.03
C TYR A 30 -16.36 -11.80 14.73
N VAL A 31 -16.36 -10.91 15.73
CA VAL A 31 -15.15 -10.57 16.48
C VAL A 31 -14.60 -11.79 17.22
N SER A 32 -15.45 -12.61 17.83
CA SER A 32 -15.04 -13.86 18.48
C SER A 32 -14.40 -14.83 17.47
N CYS A 33 -15.01 -15.05 16.30
CA CYS A 33 -14.44 -15.90 15.26
C CYS A 33 -13.09 -15.37 14.76
N LEU A 34 -13.02 -14.06 14.47
CA LEU A 34 -11.80 -13.44 13.96
C LEU A 34 -10.64 -13.52 14.95
N LYS A 35 -10.92 -13.39 16.26
CA LYS A 35 -9.91 -13.61 17.31
C LYS A 35 -9.37 -15.04 17.34
N ILE A 36 -10.21 -16.03 17.05
CA ILE A 36 -9.76 -17.42 16.90
C ILE A 36 -8.88 -17.55 15.65
N PHE A 37 -9.26 -16.90 14.55
CA PHE A 37 -8.49 -16.94 13.31
C PHE A 37 -7.14 -16.21 13.42
N THR A 38 -7.06 -15.14 14.23
CA THR A 38 -5.83 -14.36 14.43
C THR A 38 -5.01 -14.77 15.65
N SER A 39 -5.43 -15.83 16.37
CA SER A 39 -4.86 -16.23 17.66
C SER A 39 -3.37 -16.55 17.60
N THR A 40 -2.91 -17.18 16.53
CA THR A 40 -1.49 -17.48 16.29
C THR A 40 -1.14 -17.32 14.81
N PRO A 41 0.13 -17.04 14.47
CA PRO A 41 0.59 -17.00 13.08
C PRO A 41 0.30 -18.31 12.32
N GLU A 42 0.43 -19.47 12.97
CA GLU A 42 0.18 -20.78 12.37
C GLU A 42 -1.29 -20.97 11.98
N THR A 43 -2.23 -20.44 12.77
CA THR A 43 -3.65 -20.45 12.41
C THR A 43 -3.86 -19.69 11.10
N ILE A 44 -3.34 -18.47 10.98
CA ILE A 44 -3.48 -17.65 9.78
C ILE A 44 -2.85 -18.36 8.57
N LEU A 45 -1.63 -18.88 8.72
CA LEU A 45 -0.93 -19.63 7.66
C LEU A 45 -1.72 -20.87 7.21
N SER A 46 -2.35 -21.58 8.16
CA SER A 46 -3.23 -22.71 7.84
C SER A 46 -4.43 -22.24 7.03
N LEU A 47 -5.15 -21.22 7.51
CA LEU A 47 -6.33 -20.69 6.82
C LEU A 47 -5.98 -20.16 5.43
N GLN A 48 -4.85 -19.48 5.25
CA GLN A 48 -4.38 -19.03 3.93
C GLN A 48 -4.15 -20.17 2.94
N ARG A 49 -3.83 -21.37 3.41
CA ARG A 49 -3.57 -22.54 2.54
C ARG A 49 -4.84 -23.34 2.28
N THR A 50 -5.70 -23.48 3.29
CA THR A 50 -6.83 -24.42 3.24
C THR A 50 -8.19 -23.76 3.08
N ARG A 51 -8.32 -22.46 3.40
CA ARG A 51 -9.60 -21.73 3.51
C ARG A 51 -9.57 -20.35 2.83
N HIS A 52 -9.33 -20.35 1.51
CA HIS A 52 -9.34 -19.12 0.69
C HIS A 52 -10.71 -18.42 0.72
N ASP A 53 -11.78 -19.20 0.88
CA ASP A 53 -13.16 -18.76 0.98
C ASP A 53 -13.41 -17.76 2.12
N ILE A 54 -12.70 -17.88 3.25
CA ILE A 54 -12.76 -16.90 4.35
C ILE A 54 -12.32 -15.53 3.85
N PHE A 55 -11.14 -15.45 3.23
CA PHE A 55 -10.57 -14.18 2.80
C PHE A 55 -11.36 -13.57 1.64
N ASP A 56 -11.80 -14.40 0.69
CA ASP A 56 -12.67 -13.95 -0.39
C ASP A 56 -13.98 -13.37 0.15
N THR A 57 -14.59 -14.03 1.14
CA THR A 57 -15.81 -13.56 1.79
C THR A 57 -15.58 -12.24 2.54
N LEU A 58 -14.47 -12.12 3.28
CA LEU A 58 -14.10 -10.90 4.00
C LEU A 58 -13.85 -9.73 3.06
N VAL A 59 -13.05 -9.91 2.01
CA VAL A 59 -12.77 -8.84 1.06
C VAL A 59 -14.04 -8.45 0.31
N ARG A 60 -14.91 -9.39 -0.08
CA ARG A 60 -16.22 -9.08 -0.66
C ARG A 60 -17.10 -8.29 0.31
N PHE A 61 -17.16 -8.70 1.58
CA PHE A 61 -17.91 -7.99 2.61
C PHE A 61 -17.48 -6.52 2.75
N LEU A 62 -16.16 -6.31 2.78
CA LEU A 62 -15.55 -4.98 2.90
C LEU A 62 -15.74 -4.10 1.68
N THR A 63 -15.85 -4.72 0.49
CA THR A 63 -15.81 -4.02 -0.80
C THR A 63 -17.13 -4.01 -1.54
N VAL A 64 -18.18 -4.66 -1.03
CA VAL A 64 -19.50 -4.59 -1.66
C VAL A 64 -20.05 -3.14 -1.58
N PRO A 65 -20.52 -2.57 -2.70
CA PRO A 65 -21.04 -1.21 -2.74
C PRO A 65 -22.15 -0.98 -1.72
N ARG A 66 -22.02 0.09 -0.93
CA ARG A 66 -23.06 0.62 -0.04
C ARG A 66 -23.01 2.13 -0.10
N SER A 67 -24.17 2.77 -0.11
CA SER A 67 -24.27 4.19 0.17
C SER A 67 -23.90 4.47 1.63
N ARG A 68 -23.55 5.73 1.95
CA ARG A 68 -23.24 6.13 3.32
C ARG A 68 -24.37 5.81 4.33
N PRO A 69 -25.67 6.11 4.05
CA PRO A 69 -26.75 5.78 4.97
C PRO A 69 -26.92 4.27 5.16
N GLU A 70 -26.79 3.48 4.09
CA GLU A 70 -26.83 2.02 4.17
C GLU A 70 -25.69 1.48 5.02
N ALA A 71 -24.46 1.98 4.84
CA ALA A 71 -23.30 1.58 5.63
C ALA A 71 -23.47 1.86 7.13
N LEU A 72 -24.02 3.03 7.48
CA LEU A 72 -24.30 3.38 8.87
C LEU A 72 -25.40 2.50 9.48
N SER A 73 -26.54 2.38 8.79
CA SER A 73 -27.66 1.53 9.22
C SER A 73 -27.22 0.08 9.39
N PHE A 74 -26.40 -0.40 8.47
CA PHE A 74 -25.80 -1.72 8.50
C PHE A 74 -24.93 -1.94 9.73
N GLY A 75 -24.00 -1.03 10.03
CA GLY A 75 -23.15 -1.14 11.22
C GLY A 75 -23.98 -1.21 12.51
N THR A 76 -24.97 -0.31 12.66
CA THR A 76 -25.88 -0.32 13.81
C THR A 76 -26.71 -1.60 13.91
N SER A 77 -27.08 -2.22 12.78
CA SER A 77 -27.82 -3.49 12.79
C SER A 77 -26.96 -4.65 13.33
N LEU A 78 -25.67 -4.70 12.98
CA LEU A 78 -24.75 -5.75 13.43
C LEU A 78 -24.42 -5.66 14.92
N GLU A 79 -24.47 -4.46 15.50
CA GLU A 79 -24.23 -4.25 16.93
C GLU A 79 -25.35 -4.85 17.80
N LYS A 80 -26.53 -5.11 17.23
CA LYS A 80 -27.65 -5.74 17.93
C LYS A 80 -27.57 -7.26 17.79
N CYS A 81 -27.49 -7.97 18.91
CA CYS A 81 -27.50 -9.43 18.89
C CYS A 81 -28.92 -9.95 18.65
N ALA A 82 -29.12 -10.61 17.50
CA ALA A 82 -30.33 -11.35 17.15
C ALA A 82 -30.06 -12.86 16.99
N CYS A 83 -28.92 -13.35 17.49
CA CYS A 83 -28.53 -14.75 17.36
C CYS A 83 -29.35 -15.65 18.30
N GLU A 84 -29.74 -16.83 17.84
CA GLU A 84 -30.44 -17.85 18.65
C GLU A 84 -29.45 -18.65 19.50
N VAL A 85 -28.72 -17.96 20.39
CA VAL A 85 -27.57 -18.51 21.12
C VAL A 85 -27.90 -19.73 21.98
N GLU A 86 -29.12 -19.83 22.50
CA GLU A 86 -29.53 -20.98 23.34
C GLU A 86 -29.87 -22.24 22.52
N ALA A 87 -30.17 -22.08 21.23
CA ALA A 87 -30.53 -23.20 20.35
C ALA A 87 -29.32 -23.91 19.73
N ASP A 88 -28.17 -23.22 19.66
CA ASP A 88 -26.96 -23.71 18.99
C ASP A 88 -25.75 -23.68 19.95
N SER A 89 -25.19 -24.85 20.23
CA SER A 89 -24.07 -25.00 21.17
C SER A 89 -22.78 -24.33 20.70
N ASP A 90 -22.54 -24.27 19.39
CA ASP A 90 -21.35 -23.62 18.82
C ASP A 90 -21.51 -22.11 18.90
N LEU A 91 -22.70 -21.58 18.58
CA LEU A 91 -23.01 -20.16 18.82
C LEU A 91 -22.87 -19.80 20.29
N LYS A 92 -23.39 -20.62 21.20
CA LYS A 92 -23.21 -20.44 22.64
C LYS A 92 -21.74 -20.40 23.03
N LEU A 93 -20.93 -21.29 22.49
CA LEU A 93 -19.50 -21.32 22.76
C LEU A 93 -18.81 -20.04 22.24
N ILE A 94 -19.07 -19.64 20.99
CA ILE A 94 -18.51 -18.44 20.36
C ILE A 94 -18.88 -17.16 21.14
N HIS A 95 -20.14 -17.04 21.57
CA HIS A 95 -20.61 -15.91 22.37
C HIS A 95 -20.05 -15.93 23.80
N ASN A 96 -19.66 -17.10 24.31
CA ASN A 96 -19.04 -17.26 25.62
C ASN A 96 -17.51 -17.19 25.60
N LEU A 97 -16.87 -17.10 24.43
CA LEU A 97 -15.44 -16.79 24.32
C LEU A 97 -15.22 -15.37 24.87
N ARG A 98 -15.00 -15.31 26.18
CA ARG A 98 -14.72 -14.06 26.90
C ARG A 98 -13.43 -13.48 26.34
N ASP A 99 -13.54 -12.38 25.61
CA ASP A 99 -12.41 -11.46 25.56
C ASP A 99 -12.49 -10.58 26.80
N PHE A 100 -11.44 -10.63 27.63
CA PHE A 100 -11.29 -9.77 28.81
C PHE A 100 -11.36 -8.27 28.48
N ARG A 101 -11.24 -7.90 27.21
CA ARG A 101 -11.33 -6.52 26.74
C ARG A 101 -12.75 -5.95 26.62
N TYR A 102 -13.79 -6.79 26.57
CA TYR A 102 -15.15 -6.31 26.32
C TYR A 102 -16.14 -6.81 27.38
N PRO A 103 -16.87 -5.91 28.06
CA PRO A 103 -18.09 -6.30 28.75
C PRO A 103 -19.03 -7.00 27.77
N LYS A 104 -19.81 -8.00 28.21
CA LYS A 104 -20.69 -8.86 27.38
C LYS A 104 -21.64 -8.10 26.42
N SER A 105 -21.81 -6.79 26.56
CA SER A 105 -22.83 -5.98 25.88
C SER A 105 -22.32 -4.95 24.87
N GLN A 106 -21.02 -4.86 24.56
CA GLN A 106 -20.50 -3.72 23.79
C GLN A 106 -19.47 -4.09 22.70
N CYS A 107 -19.76 -5.11 21.90
CA CYS A 107 -19.02 -5.28 20.65
C CYS A 107 -19.59 -4.32 19.60
N THR A 108 -18.76 -3.39 19.12
CA THR A 108 -19.16 -2.39 18.12
C THR A 108 -18.87 -2.89 16.71
N PHE A 109 -19.47 -2.26 15.71
CA PHE A 109 -19.13 -2.55 14.31
C PHE A 109 -17.69 -2.13 13.98
N THR A 110 -17.16 -1.11 14.65
CA THR A 110 -15.74 -0.73 14.58
C THR A 110 -14.83 -1.91 14.96
N ASP A 111 -15.16 -2.67 16.00
CA ASP A 111 -14.38 -3.85 16.42
C ASP A 111 -14.41 -4.96 15.35
N VAL A 112 -15.55 -5.11 14.65
CA VAL A 112 -15.68 -6.05 13.52
C VAL A 112 -14.76 -5.63 12.39
N LEU A 113 -14.82 -4.36 11.96
CA LEU A 113 -13.97 -3.84 10.89
C LEU A 113 -12.48 -3.96 11.23
N ASP A 114 -12.11 -3.64 12.47
CA ASP A 114 -10.74 -3.73 12.96
C ASP A 114 -10.22 -5.18 12.90
N SER A 115 -11.01 -6.12 13.42
CA SER A 115 -10.67 -7.55 13.45
C SER A 115 -10.59 -8.16 12.05
N ILE A 116 -11.49 -7.76 11.13
CA ILE A 116 -11.46 -8.22 9.73
C ILE A 116 -10.17 -7.71 9.07
N MET A 117 -9.86 -6.42 9.24
CA MET A 117 -8.68 -5.83 8.62
C MET A 117 -7.39 -6.39 9.17
N GLU A 118 -7.31 -6.66 10.48
CA GLU A 118 -6.15 -7.34 11.06
C GLU A 118 -5.90 -8.68 10.35
N LEU A 119 -6.94 -9.51 10.22
CA LEU A 119 -6.83 -10.81 9.56
C LEU A 119 -6.44 -10.68 8.08
N VAL A 120 -7.10 -9.81 7.32
CA VAL A 120 -6.83 -9.60 5.89
C VAL A 120 -5.41 -9.05 5.67
N VAL A 121 -4.99 -8.05 6.47
CA VAL A 121 -3.65 -7.46 6.36
C VAL A 121 -2.58 -8.50 6.71
N ARG A 122 -2.75 -9.29 7.78
CA ARG A 122 -1.82 -10.37 8.15
C ARG A 122 -1.81 -11.51 7.12
N ALA A 123 -2.91 -11.71 6.40
CA ALA A 123 -2.96 -12.66 5.30
C ALA A 123 -2.27 -12.16 4.02
N ILE A 124 -2.01 -10.86 3.89
CA ILE A 124 -1.26 -10.33 2.74
C ILE A 124 0.20 -10.07 3.11
N ILE A 125 0.45 -9.49 4.28
CA ILE A 125 1.79 -9.25 4.80
C ILE A 125 2.30 -10.55 5.43
N ARG A 126 3.18 -11.26 4.74
CA ARG A 126 3.81 -12.50 5.24
C ARG A 126 4.96 -12.16 6.20
N PRO A 127 4.81 -12.33 7.52
CA PRO A 127 5.86 -11.94 8.47
C PRO A 127 7.11 -12.82 8.38
N GLU A 128 7.00 -14.04 7.86
CA GLU A 128 8.14 -14.97 7.73
C GLU A 128 9.09 -14.56 6.61
N ILE A 129 8.59 -13.83 5.61
CA ILE A 129 9.38 -13.34 4.51
C ILE A 129 9.82 -11.93 4.87
N ASN A 130 11.04 -11.81 5.40
CA ASN A 130 11.69 -10.55 5.80
C ASN A 130 11.89 -9.55 4.63
N THR A 131 11.23 -9.77 3.49
CA THR A 131 11.37 -9.01 2.24
C THR A 131 10.29 -7.93 2.06
N GLY A 132 9.45 -7.67 3.06
CA GLY A 132 8.42 -6.64 3.00
C GLY A 132 7.13 -7.08 2.28
N ILE A 133 6.27 -6.11 1.94
CA ILE A 133 4.94 -6.35 1.36
C ILE A 133 5.08 -7.08 0.02
N PRO A 134 4.46 -8.27 -0.15
CA PRO A 134 4.53 -8.98 -1.42
C PRO A 134 3.91 -8.14 -2.53
N GLU A 135 4.63 -8.06 -3.64
CA GLU A 135 4.10 -7.42 -4.83
C GLU A 135 2.94 -8.27 -5.37
N LEU A 136 1.71 -7.74 -5.43
CA LEU A 136 0.54 -8.50 -5.88
C LEU A 136 0.72 -9.06 -7.30
N ARG A 137 1.57 -8.45 -8.13
CA ARG A 137 1.95 -9.00 -9.45
C ARG A 137 2.74 -10.31 -9.40
N ARG A 138 3.38 -10.65 -8.27
CA ARG A 138 4.11 -11.91 -8.07
C ARG A 138 3.21 -13.03 -7.56
N VAL A 139 2.11 -12.69 -6.90
CA VAL A 139 1.19 -13.64 -6.26
C VAL A 139 0.78 -14.77 -7.20
N GLY A 140 0.33 -14.46 -8.42
CA GLY A 140 -0.06 -15.51 -9.38
C GLY A 140 1.10 -16.41 -9.84
N ARG A 141 2.34 -15.89 -9.90
CA ARG A 141 3.53 -16.69 -10.22
C ARG A 141 3.91 -17.59 -9.05
N GLU A 142 3.79 -17.09 -7.82
CA GLU A 142 4.07 -17.86 -6.60
C GLU A 142 3.04 -18.96 -6.40
N ALA A 143 1.74 -18.68 -6.61
CA ALA A 143 0.68 -19.66 -6.56
C ALA A 143 0.92 -20.81 -7.56
N HIS A 144 1.19 -20.48 -8.83
CA HIS A 144 1.53 -21.47 -9.85
C HIS A 144 2.85 -22.21 -9.55
N LYS A 145 3.82 -21.57 -8.89
CA LYS A 145 5.05 -22.25 -8.46
C LYS A 145 4.73 -23.27 -7.36
N ALA A 146 3.92 -22.90 -6.38
CA ALA A 146 3.49 -23.79 -5.31
C ALA A 146 2.76 -25.01 -5.89
N GLU A 147 1.80 -24.79 -6.78
CA GLU A 147 1.02 -25.84 -7.44
C GLU A 147 1.91 -26.85 -8.19
N ARG A 148 2.87 -26.36 -8.99
CA ARG A 148 3.85 -27.24 -9.69
C ARG A 148 4.74 -28.05 -8.75
N SER A 149 4.95 -27.57 -7.54
CA SER A 149 5.72 -28.27 -6.51
C SER A 149 4.84 -29.16 -5.62
N GLY A 150 3.55 -29.34 -5.95
CA GLY A 150 2.61 -30.10 -5.13
C GLY A 150 2.26 -29.41 -3.80
N LEU A 151 2.60 -28.13 -3.66
CA LEU A 151 2.31 -27.32 -2.48
C LEU A 151 1.01 -26.55 -2.68
N GLN A 152 0.24 -26.39 -1.60
CA GLN A 152 -0.95 -25.53 -1.61
C GLN A 152 -0.54 -24.06 -1.76
N ALA A 153 -1.16 -23.37 -2.71
CA ALA A 153 -1.01 -21.93 -2.85
C ALA A 153 -1.62 -21.22 -1.64
N GLN A 154 -0.93 -20.19 -1.13
CA GLN A 154 -1.46 -19.31 -0.11
C GLN A 154 -2.36 -18.25 -0.74
N TRP A 155 -3.41 -17.83 -0.05
CA TRP A 155 -4.18 -16.64 -0.39
C TRP A 155 -3.34 -15.35 -0.17
N PRO A 156 -3.48 -14.32 -1.02
CA PRO A 156 -4.20 -14.32 -2.28
C PRO A 156 -3.51 -15.20 -3.32
N THR A 157 -4.26 -15.75 -4.29
CA THR A 157 -3.71 -16.56 -5.40
C THR A 157 -3.55 -15.77 -6.69
N LYS A 158 -4.32 -14.68 -6.83
CA LYS A 158 -4.22 -13.68 -7.89
C LYS A 158 -4.48 -12.31 -7.30
N ALA A 159 -4.00 -11.26 -7.97
CA ALA A 159 -4.19 -9.89 -7.48
C ALA A 159 -5.68 -9.49 -7.35
N ALA A 160 -6.56 -10.04 -8.20
CA ALA A 160 -8.00 -9.78 -8.14
C ALA A 160 -8.66 -10.29 -6.83
N ASP A 161 -8.03 -11.20 -6.10
CA ASP A 161 -8.57 -11.72 -4.83
C ASP A 161 -8.63 -10.62 -3.75
N THR A 162 -7.72 -9.64 -3.80
CA THR A 162 -7.68 -8.53 -2.82
C THR A 162 -8.63 -7.37 -3.18
N PHE A 163 -9.24 -7.38 -4.36
CA PHE A 163 -10.22 -6.38 -4.80
C PHE A 163 -11.19 -6.94 -5.85
N PRO A 164 -12.07 -7.87 -5.46
CA PRO A 164 -12.94 -8.60 -6.38
C PRO A 164 -13.94 -7.70 -7.12
N GLN A 165 -14.25 -6.51 -6.58
CA GLN A 165 -15.15 -5.52 -7.18
C GLN A 165 -14.42 -4.49 -8.06
N GLY A 166 -13.11 -4.66 -8.27
CA GLY A 166 -12.26 -3.69 -8.94
C GLY A 166 -11.78 -2.57 -8.02
N ALA A 167 -10.72 -1.88 -8.46
CA ALA A 167 -9.99 -0.93 -7.63
C ALA A 167 -10.81 0.30 -7.22
N ASP A 168 -11.63 0.85 -8.13
CA ASP A 168 -12.48 2.01 -7.85
C ASP A 168 -13.48 1.71 -6.72
N THR A 169 -14.23 0.60 -6.86
CA THR A 169 -15.21 0.16 -5.87
C THR A 169 -14.54 -0.17 -4.54
N THR A 170 -13.46 -0.94 -4.56
CA THR A 170 -12.71 -1.29 -3.34
C THR A 170 -12.23 -0.02 -2.64
N MET A 171 -11.64 0.93 -3.37
CA MET A 171 -11.12 2.16 -2.81
C MET A 171 -12.24 3.03 -2.21
N HIS A 172 -13.36 3.18 -2.91
CA HIS A 172 -14.52 3.92 -2.43
C HIS A 172 -15.12 3.32 -1.15
N MET A 173 -15.24 1.98 -1.09
CA MET A 173 -15.80 1.32 0.09
C MET A 173 -14.87 1.38 1.29
N LEU A 174 -13.57 1.11 1.11
CA LEU A 174 -12.59 1.25 2.18
C LEU A 174 -12.55 2.69 2.73
N TRP A 175 -12.63 3.68 1.85
CA TRP A 175 -12.72 5.07 2.26
C TRP A 175 -13.99 5.39 3.04
N THR A 176 -15.15 4.89 2.60
CA THR A 176 -16.42 5.04 3.32
C THR A 176 -16.31 4.54 4.76
N TRP A 177 -15.63 3.40 4.97
CA TRP A 177 -15.40 2.87 6.31
C TRP A 177 -14.45 3.72 7.17
N ILE A 178 -13.37 4.25 6.58
CA ILE A 178 -12.48 5.20 7.27
C ILE A 178 -13.25 6.44 7.69
N ASP A 179 -14.08 6.98 6.79
CA ASP A 179 -14.79 8.22 7.06
C ASP A 179 -15.87 8.06 8.14
N LEU A 180 -16.55 6.91 8.18
CA LEU A 180 -17.59 6.63 9.18
C LEU A 180 -17.03 6.20 10.54
N TYR A 181 -16.01 5.34 10.56
CA TYR A 181 -15.59 4.62 11.78
C TYR A 181 -14.15 4.92 12.22
N GLU A 182 -13.35 5.64 11.40
CA GLU A 182 -11.96 6.02 11.72
C GLU A 182 -11.05 4.83 12.09
N VAL A 183 -11.32 3.65 11.50
CA VAL A 183 -10.57 2.41 11.71
C VAL A 183 -9.21 2.49 11.00
N THR A 184 -8.14 2.50 11.79
CA THR A 184 -6.76 2.70 11.32
C THR A 184 -6.20 1.49 10.56
N HIS A 185 -6.62 0.26 10.90
CA HIS A 185 -6.24 -0.93 10.14
C HIS A 185 -6.71 -0.89 8.68
N ILE A 186 -7.78 -0.14 8.37
CA ILE A 186 -8.18 0.10 6.98
C ILE A 186 -7.13 0.94 6.25
N ILE A 187 -6.53 1.94 6.92
CA ILE A 187 -5.42 2.73 6.37
C ILE A 187 -4.20 1.82 6.14
N THR A 188 -3.92 0.89 7.06
CA THR A 188 -2.87 -0.12 6.86
C THR A 188 -3.16 -0.97 5.62
N TYR A 189 -4.40 -1.40 5.42
CA TYR A 189 -4.79 -2.17 4.25
C TYR A 189 -4.64 -1.36 2.95
N LEU A 190 -5.05 -0.08 2.96
CA LEU A 190 -4.81 0.82 1.84
C LEU A 190 -3.32 0.98 1.53
N ASN A 191 -2.45 1.08 2.55
CA ASN A 191 -1.00 1.11 2.34
C ASN A 191 -0.49 -0.15 1.64
N VAL A 192 -1.01 -1.32 2.02
CA VAL A 192 -0.68 -2.61 1.38
C VAL A 192 -1.11 -2.59 -0.09
N LEU A 193 -2.34 -2.15 -0.39
CA LEU A 193 -2.86 -2.06 -1.76
C LEU A 193 -2.07 -1.05 -2.62
N LEU A 194 -1.76 0.13 -2.08
CA LEU A 194 -0.98 1.17 -2.78
C LEU A 194 0.47 0.76 -3.06
N ARG A 195 1.08 -0.02 -2.16
CA ARG A 195 2.45 -0.53 -2.38
C ARG A 195 2.49 -1.66 -3.38
N SER A 196 1.47 -2.53 -3.35
CA SER A 196 1.47 -3.78 -4.11
C SER A 196 0.81 -3.67 -5.50
N SER A 197 -0.06 -2.68 -5.70
CA SER A 197 -0.77 -2.40 -6.96
C SER A 197 -1.00 -0.89 -7.16
N GLY A 198 0.04 -0.10 -6.87
CA GLY A 198 -0.04 1.37 -6.83
C GLY A 198 -0.61 2.02 -8.09
N SER A 199 -0.18 1.62 -9.29
CA SER A 199 -0.70 2.24 -10.53
C SER A 199 -2.20 2.02 -10.70
N THR A 200 -2.72 0.91 -10.19
CA THR A 200 -4.14 0.57 -10.23
C THR A 200 -4.91 1.44 -9.22
N PHE A 201 -4.48 1.43 -7.95
CA PHE A 201 -5.22 2.09 -6.88
C PHE A 201 -5.04 3.60 -6.78
N ILE A 202 -3.90 4.17 -7.19
CA ILE A 202 -3.71 5.62 -7.05
C ILE A 202 -4.69 6.37 -7.97
N SER A 203 -5.00 5.83 -9.15
CA SER A 203 -6.00 6.42 -10.05
C SER A 203 -7.42 6.42 -9.46
N SER A 204 -7.76 5.39 -8.68
CA SER A 204 -9.01 5.32 -7.92
C SER A 204 -8.99 6.29 -6.74
N PHE A 205 -7.82 6.42 -6.11
CA PHE A 205 -7.62 7.24 -4.92
C PHE A 205 -7.76 8.74 -5.20
N SER A 206 -7.29 9.22 -6.36
CA SER A 206 -7.46 10.62 -6.78
C SER A 206 -8.92 11.03 -6.98
N LYS A 207 -9.85 10.07 -7.10
CA LYS A 207 -11.29 10.31 -7.22
C LYS A 207 -11.97 10.51 -5.86
N ILE A 208 -11.30 10.22 -4.74
CA ILE A 208 -11.89 10.40 -3.42
C ILE A 208 -11.82 11.89 -3.04
N PRO A 209 -12.96 12.57 -2.89
CA PRO A 209 -12.96 13.98 -2.52
C PRO A 209 -12.49 14.17 -1.08
N HIS A 210 -11.71 15.22 -0.84
CA HIS A 210 -11.31 15.68 0.50
C HIS A 210 -10.59 14.63 1.38
N TYR A 211 -10.05 13.56 0.80
CA TYR A 211 -9.34 12.58 1.62
C TYR A 211 -8.15 13.18 2.40
N PRO A 212 -7.36 14.14 1.87
CA PRO A 212 -6.23 14.67 2.61
C PRO A 212 -6.67 15.34 3.91
N SER A 213 -7.69 16.20 3.87
CA SER A 213 -8.18 16.87 5.09
C SER A 213 -8.71 15.88 6.11
N ARG A 214 -9.42 14.83 5.67
CA ARG A 214 -9.93 13.80 6.58
C ARG A 214 -8.81 13.00 7.24
N ILE A 215 -7.77 12.61 6.49
CA ILE A 215 -6.59 11.94 7.06
C ILE A 215 -5.87 12.85 8.05
N LEU A 216 -5.70 14.14 7.76
CA LEU A 216 -5.09 15.08 8.69
C LEU A 216 -5.92 15.22 9.98
N ALA A 217 -7.25 15.27 9.88
CA ALA A 217 -8.12 15.33 11.05
C ALA A 217 -8.02 14.06 11.91
N ILE A 218 -7.98 12.87 11.28
CA ILE A 218 -7.75 11.61 12.00
C ILE A 218 -6.37 11.63 12.67
N PHE A 219 -5.34 12.05 11.94
CA PHE A 219 -3.97 12.12 12.46
C PHE A 219 -3.87 13.04 13.67
N GLU A 220 -4.43 14.25 13.57
CA GLU A 220 -4.47 15.23 14.64
C GLU A 220 -5.17 14.68 15.90
N LYS A 221 -6.36 14.09 15.73
CA LYS A 221 -7.12 13.46 16.82
C LYS A 221 -6.31 12.39 17.54
N ARG A 222 -5.53 11.58 16.81
CA ARG A 222 -4.65 10.55 17.41
C ARG A 222 -3.46 11.18 18.13
N LEU A 223 -2.87 12.24 17.59
CA LEU A 223 -1.81 12.99 18.27
C LEU A 223 -2.31 13.65 19.58
N ASP A 224 -3.52 14.19 19.60
CA ASP A 224 -4.12 14.77 20.81
C ASP A 224 -4.38 13.74 21.90
N LYS A 225 -4.87 12.55 21.53
CA LYS A 225 -5.00 11.43 22.46
C LYS A 225 -3.67 10.99 23.05
N LEU A 226 -2.60 10.97 22.23
CA LEU A 226 -1.26 10.67 22.74
C LEU A 226 -0.74 11.77 23.67
N ASN A 227 -0.95 13.04 23.33
CA ASN A 227 -0.50 14.16 24.15
C ASN A 227 -1.22 14.24 25.50
N SER A 228 -2.51 13.87 25.56
CA SER A 228 -3.32 13.84 26.79
C SER A 228 -3.03 12.66 27.73
N SER A 229 -1.94 11.93 27.52
CA SER A 229 -1.57 10.73 28.28
C SER A 229 -2.59 9.58 28.26
N LYS A 230 -3.57 9.63 27.35
CA LYS A 230 -4.49 8.53 27.07
C LYS A 230 -3.86 7.48 26.16
N TYR A 231 -2.60 7.11 26.43
CA TYR A 231 -1.80 6.21 25.59
C TYR A 231 -2.43 4.83 25.40
N ARG A 232 -3.22 4.36 26.37
CA ARG A 232 -3.94 3.08 26.26
C ARG A 232 -4.99 3.06 25.13
N GLU A 233 -5.43 4.23 24.68
CA GLU A 233 -6.43 4.38 23.61
C GLU A 233 -5.82 4.54 22.21
N VAL A 234 -4.49 4.68 22.09
CA VAL A 234 -3.84 4.85 20.79
C VAL A 234 -2.82 3.75 20.62
N HIS A 235 -3.09 2.86 19.66
CA HIS A 235 -2.16 1.81 19.35
C HIS A 235 -0.97 2.41 18.59
N PRO A 236 0.29 2.10 18.95
CA PRO A 236 1.48 2.49 18.20
C PRO A 236 1.39 2.38 16.67
N PHE A 237 0.74 1.32 16.20
CA PHE A 237 0.60 1.02 14.78
C PHE A 237 -0.37 1.97 14.06
N ASP A 238 -1.23 2.68 14.78
CA ASP A 238 -2.15 3.68 14.22
C ASP A 238 -1.38 4.83 13.59
N LEU A 239 -0.43 5.40 14.36
CA LEU A 239 0.40 6.50 13.88
C LEU A 239 1.30 6.07 12.72
N ALA A 240 1.92 4.89 12.84
CA ALA A 240 2.76 4.34 11.79
C ALA A 240 1.97 4.17 10.49
N SER A 241 0.75 3.63 10.57
CA SER A 241 -0.11 3.42 9.39
C SER A 241 -0.55 4.74 8.74
N ILE A 242 -0.95 5.73 9.54
CA ILE A 242 -1.32 7.06 9.05
C ILE A 242 -0.11 7.77 8.43
N HIS A 243 1.05 7.72 9.11
CA HIS A 243 2.28 8.32 8.61
C HIS A 243 2.74 7.65 7.30
N ASP A 244 2.72 6.33 7.23
CA ASP A 244 3.03 5.59 6.02
C ASP A 244 2.08 5.95 4.88
N PHE A 245 0.80 6.16 5.18
CA PHE A 245 -0.18 6.58 4.18
C PHE A 245 0.09 7.99 3.66
N ILE A 246 0.36 8.94 4.56
CA ILE A 246 0.79 10.29 4.20
C ILE A 246 2.07 10.24 3.36
N ARG A 247 3.03 9.40 3.73
CA ARG A 247 4.26 9.23 2.95
C ARG A 247 3.94 8.66 1.56
N LEU A 248 3.09 7.65 1.49
CA LEU A 248 2.71 6.98 0.24
C LEU A 248 1.82 7.83 -0.68
N THR A 249 1.19 8.91 -0.20
CA THR A 249 0.23 9.69 -1.00
C THR A 249 0.61 11.17 -1.10
N GLY A 250 1.20 11.73 -0.05
CA GLY A 250 1.53 13.15 0.07
C GLY A 250 2.97 13.50 -0.26
N THR A 251 3.94 12.61 -0.03
CA THR A 251 5.35 12.93 -0.36
C THR A 251 5.73 12.61 -1.79
N VAL A 252 4.85 11.98 -2.57
CA VAL A 252 5.17 11.46 -3.93
C VAL A 252 6.36 10.46 -3.93
N GLY A 253 6.90 10.16 -2.75
CA GLY A 253 8.24 9.64 -2.56
C GLY A 253 8.32 8.12 -2.51
N SER A 254 7.18 7.43 -2.60
CA SER A 254 7.23 5.98 -2.73
C SER A 254 7.77 5.63 -4.12
N ASP A 255 8.67 4.66 -4.17
CA ASP A 255 9.19 4.11 -5.44
C ASP A 255 8.03 3.66 -6.36
N SER A 256 6.82 3.37 -5.82
CA SER A 256 5.63 3.06 -6.61
C SER A 256 4.98 4.28 -7.26
N MET A 257 4.80 5.39 -6.53
CA MET A 257 4.18 6.62 -7.06
C MET A 257 5.00 7.28 -8.17
N ARG A 258 6.33 7.22 -8.05
CA ARG A 258 7.19 7.78 -9.09
C ARG A 258 6.95 7.12 -10.45
N LYS A 259 6.36 5.93 -10.56
CA LYS A 259 6.20 5.20 -11.84
C LYS A 259 5.19 5.82 -12.81
N ASP A 260 4.44 6.83 -12.38
CA ASP A 260 3.47 7.52 -13.21
C ASP A 260 3.44 9.01 -12.87
N LEU A 261 4.03 9.86 -13.72
CA LEU A 261 4.05 11.30 -13.47
C LEU A 261 2.67 11.92 -13.48
N GLY A 262 1.75 11.44 -14.32
CA GLY A 262 0.40 12.01 -14.36
C GLY A 262 -0.27 11.85 -13.01
N ILE A 263 -0.19 10.63 -12.47
CA ILE A 263 -0.63 10.32 -11.11
C ILE A 263 0.15 11.14 -10.06
N MET A 264 1.46 11.21 -10.19
CA MET A 264 2.30 11.98 -9.27
C MET A 264 1.87 13.43 -9.21
N MET A 265 1.71 14.09 -10.36
CA MET A 265 1.30 15.48 -10.45
C MET A 265 -0.11 15.68 -9.92
N GLN A 266 -1.04 14.75 -10.19
CA GLN A 266 -2.36 14.78 -9.57
C GLN A 266 -2.27 14.76 -8.05
N MET A 267 -1.39 13.94 -7.49
CA MET A 267 -1.19 13.82 -6.05
C MET A 267 -0.50 15.05 -5.45
N VAL A 268 0.49 15.63 -6.15
CA VAL A 268 1.09 16.93 -5.78
C VAL A 268 0.01 18.00 -5.71
N VAL A 269 -0.75 18.19 -6.78
CA VAL A 269 -1.81 19.20 -6.84
C VAL A 269 -2.86 18.98 -5.75
N LEU A 270 -3.22 17.72 -5.50
CA LEU A 270 -4.20 17.37 -4.48
C LEU A 270 -3.72 17.64 -3.05
N TRP A 271 -2.44 17.40 -2.77
CA TRP A 271 -1.85 17.64 -1.45
C TRP A 271 -1.34 19.06 -1.24
N GLN A 272 -1.16 19.85 -2.31
CA GLN A 272 -0.62 21.21 -2.24
C GLN A 272 -1.35 22.12 -1.23
N PRO A 273 -2.69 22.18 -1.16
CA PRO A 273 -3.40 22.99 -0.16
C PRO A 273 -3.17 22.53 1.29
N TYR A 274 -2.70 21.31 1.47
CA TYR A 274 -2.57 20.62 2.76
C TYR A 274 -1.11 20.48 3.21
N GLY A 275 -0.14 20.91 2.41
CA GLY A 275 1.29 20.77 2.73
C GLY A 275 1.68 21.44 4.05
N GLU A 276 1.20 22.66 4.29
CA GLU A 276 1.47 23.39 5.53
C GLU A 276 0.75 22.81 6.76
N PRO A 277 -0.57 22.56 6.75
CA PRO A 277 -1.24 21.84 7.83
C PRO A 277 -0.57 20.51 8.18
N LEU A 278 -0.13 19.77 7.16
CA LEU A 278 0.59 18.52 7.37
C LEU A 278 1.93 18.75 8.09
N LEU A 279 2.76 19.72 7.68
CA LEU A 279 4.01 20.02 8.40
C LEU A 279 3.78 20.37 9.86
N LEU A 280 2.73 21.14 10.17
CA LEU A 280 2.39 21.48 11.54
C LEU A 280 2.05 20.24 12.39
N LEU A 281 1.32 19.27 11.81
CA LEU A 281 1.04 18.00 12.48
C LEU A 281 2.28 17.12 12.65
N LEU A 282 3.16 17.04 11.65
CA LEU A 282 4.43 16.32 11.77
C LEU A 282 5.31 16.97 12.85
N ALA A 283 5.33 18.31 12.95
CA ALA A 283 6.05 19.03 14.02
C ALA A 283 5.42 18.80 15.40
N LYS A 284 4.09 18.73 15.50
CA LYS A 284 3.37 18.33 16.72
C LYS A 284 3.79 16.93 17.18
N ALA A 285 3.88 15.96 16.25
CA ALA A 285 4.36 14.61 16.56
C ALA A 285 5.80 14.61 17.11
N LEU A 286 6.72 15.34 16.47
CA LEU A 286 8.12 15.46 16.95
C LEU A 286 8.19 16.11 18.33
N ARG A 287 7.37 17.14 18.61
CA ARG A 287 7.30 17.75 19.95
C ARG A 287 6.83 16.75 21.01
N ILE A 288 5.77 15.99 20.73
CA ILE A 288 5.28 14.93 21.62
C ILE A 288 6.38 13.90 21.91
N ALA A 289 7.14 13.49 20.88
CA ALA A 289 8.25 12.54 21.04
C ALA A 289 9.38 13.05 21.94
N SER A 290 9.66 14.35 21.89
CA SER A 290 10.69 15.00 22.70
C SER A 290 10.24 15.31 24.13
N SER A 291 8.94 15.53 24.36
CA SER A 291 8.40 15.90 25.67
C SER A 291 7.82 14.74 26.47
N THR A 292 7.52 13.61 25.83
CA THR A 292 6.93 12.45 26.52
C THR A 292 7.98 11.70 27.35
N SER A 293 7.61 11.32 28.58
CA SER A 293 8.39 10.38 29.40
C SER A 293 8.24 8.92 28.95
N ASN A 294 7.31 8.63 28.04
CA ASN A 294 7.06 7.29 27.53
C ASN A 294 8.07 6.93 26.42
N SER A 295 9.09 6.16 26.78
CA SER A 295 10.15 5.73 25.86
C SER A 295 9.66 4.90 24.68
N LEU A 296 8.50 4.22 24.78
CA LEU A 296 7.91 3.51 23.65
C LEU A 296 7.37 4.50 22.61
N VAL A 297 6.58 5.49 23.06
CA VAL A 297 6.02 6.53 22.17
C VAL A 297 7.11 7.33 21.48
N SER A 298 8.12 7.77 22.24
CA SER A 298 9.26 8.49 21.69
C SER A 298 10.00 7.66 20.64
N ARG A 299 10.33 6.40 20.94
CA ARG A 299 10.99 5.48 19.98
C ARG A 299 10.16 5.25 18.73
N LEU A 300 8.84 5.10 18.85
CA LEU A 300 7.96 4.89 17.71
C LEU A 300 7.99 6.09 16.78
N ILE A 301 7.77 7.30 17.30
CA ILE A 301 7.78 8.52 16.47
C ILE A 301 9.16 8.71 15.82
N ILE A 302 10.25 8.49 16.56
CA ILE A 302 11.60 8.59 15.97
C ILE A 302 11.82 7.54 14.88
N LYS A 303 11.40 6.28 15.12
CA LYS A 303 11.53 5.17 14.18
C LYS A 303 10.79 5.42 12.86
N GLU A 304 9.63 6.07 12.93
CA GLU A 304 8.82 6.39 11.75
C GLU A 304 9.43 7.49 10.87
N ARG A 305 10.52 8.16 11.30
CA ARG A 305 11.24 9.17 10.50
C ARG A 305 10.36 10.32 10.01
N PHE A 306 9.52 10.87 10.89
CA PHE A 306 8.68 12.04 10.58
C PHE A 306 9.48 13.23 10.02
N GLN A 307 10.76 13.38 10.38
CA GLN A 307 11.67 14.38 9.81
C GLN A 307 11.91 14.24 8.31
N ASP A 308 12.01 13.00 7.80
CA ASP A 308 12.22 12.71 6.38
C ASP A 308 11.00 13.14 5.57
N THR A 309 9.81 12.74 6.03
CA THR A 309 8.53 13.12 5.44
C THR A 309 8.36 14.63 5.47
N GLY A 310 8.61 15.28 6.62
CA GLY A 310 8.50 16.73 6.74
C GLY A 310 9.47 17.48 5.83
N GLY A 311 10.72 17.04 5.71
CA GLY A 311 11.67 17.63 4.77
C GLY A 311 11.24 17.50 3.32
N MET A 312 10.67 16.36 2.94
CA MET A 312 10.14 16.13 1.59
C MET A 312 8.91 16.99 1.29
N ILE A 313 7.93 17.06 2.22
CA ILE A 313 6.75 17.93 2.09
C ILE A 313 7.19 19.39 1.95
N HIS A 314 8.10 19.86 2.81
CA HIS A 314 8.62 21.21 2.71
C HIS A 314 9.28 21.48 1.35
N HIS A 315 10.14 20.56 0.90
CA HIS A 315 10.82 20.68 -0.39
C HIS A 315 9.86 20.74 -1.58
N ILE A 316 8.81 19.92 -1.59
CA ILE A 316 7.85 19.82 -2.70
C ILE A 316 6.88 21.00 -2.71
N TYR A 317 6.31 21.38 -1.55
CA TYR A 317 5.15 22.26 -1.51
C TYR A 317 5.44 23.68 -1.02
N LEU A 318 6.50 23.89 -0.25
CA LEU A 318 6.68 25.13 0.52
C LEU A 318 8.07 25.77 0.34
N LYS A 319 8.77 25.45 -0.74
CA LYS A 319 10.17 25.86 -0.99
C LYS A 319 10.43 27.36 -0.83
N ASP A 320 9.43 28.20 -1.10
CA ASP A 320 9.54 29.67 -1.10
C ASP A 320 8.93 30.33 0.15
N LYS A 321 8.44 29.54 1.12
CA LYS A 321 7.87 30.07 2.37
C LYS A 321 8.95 30.39 3.41
N ASP A 322 8.59 31.28 4.33
CA ASP A 322 9.45 31.72 5.43
C ASP A 322 9.96 30.53 6.26
N VAL A 323 11.27 30.28 6.15
CA VAL A 323 11.95 29.16 6.80
C VAL A 323 11.89 29.23 8.32
N THR A 324 11.62 30.39 8.93
CA THR A 324 11.59 30.54 10.39
C THR A 324 10.37 29.87 11.04
N GLN A 325 9.35 29.54 10.23
CA GLN A 325 8.06 29.01 10.73
C GLN A 325 8.05 27.48 10.88
N TYR A 326 9.08 26.79 10.38
CA TYR A 326 9.11 25.32 10.32
C TYR A 326 10.12 24.69 11.27
N HIS A 327 9.85 23.43 11.64
CA HIS A 327 10.74 22.67 12.52
C HIS A 327 12.16 22.54 11.90
N PRO A 328 13.25 22.83 12.65
CA PRO A 328 14.61 22.85 12.09
C PRO A 328 15.03 21.56 11.39
N LEU A 329 14.57 20.40 11.87
CA LEU A 329 14.82 19.10 11.23
C LEU A 329 14.24 19.02 9.81
N PHE A 330 13.06 19.60 9.56
CA PHE A 330 12.46 19.60 8.22
C PHE A 330 13.27 20.47 7.25
N LEU A 331 13.75 21.63 7.71
CA LEU A 331 14.59 22.52 6.90
C LEU A 331 15.95 21.90 6.57
N SER A 332 16.56 21.21 7.54
CA SER A 332 17.81 20.46 7.32
C SER A 332 17.62 19.39 6.25
N GLU A 333 16.55 18.61 6.37
CA GLU A 333 16.25 17.53 5.46
C GLU A 333 15.82 18.02 4.07
N SER A 334 15.03 19.09 3.97
CA SER A 334 14.68 19.75 2.71
C SER A 334 15.92 20.25 1.97
N ARG A 335 16.91 20.81 2.69
CA ARG A 335 18.20 21.21 2.11
C ARG A 335 19.00 20.01 1.63
N ARG A 336 19.02 18.91 2.40
CA ARG A 336 19.66 17.65 2.01
C ARG A 336 19.06 17.08 0.72
N ILE A 337 17.72 17.09 0.60
CA ILE A 337 17.00 16.68 -0.61
C ILE A 337 17.35 17.59 -1.79
N ALA A 338 17.30 18.92 -1.60
CA ALA A 338 17.67 19.88 -2.64
C ALA A 338 19.11 19.70 -3.12
N ALA A 339 20.06 19.45 -2.21
CA ALA A 339 21.45 19.16 -2.55
C ALA A 339 21.58 17.85 -3.35
N ALA A 340 20.85 16.80 -2.96
CA ALA A 340 20.84 15.54 -3.69
C ALA A 340 20.23 15.66 -5.11
N MET A 341 19.33 16.61 -5.34
CA MET A 341 18.71 16.86 -6.64
C MET A 341 19.54 17.74 -7.58
N LYS A 342 20.46 18.58 -7.07
CA LYS A 342 21.20 19.57 -7.87
C LYS A 342 22.30 18.99 -8.77
N SER A 343 22.73 17.76 -8.59
CA SER A 343 23.69 17.11 -9.50
C SER A 343 23.65 15.60 -9.32
N PRO A 344 22.60 14.93 -9.81
CA PRO A 344 22.56 13.49 -9.71
C PRO A 344 23.61 12.94 -10.68
N ASP A 345 24.53 12.14 -10.14
CA ASP A 345 25.35 11.24 -10.94
C ASP A 345 24.44 10.59 -12.00
N PRO A 346 24.69 10.77 -13.31
CA PRO A 346 23.79 10.28 -14.36
C PRO A 346 23.56 8.76 -14.26
N TYR A 347 24.52 8.02 -13.71
CA TYR A 347 24.36 6.59 -13.44
C TYR A 347 23.44 6.32 -12.25
N ALA A 348 23.43 7.18 -11.22
CA ALA A 348 22.49 7.09 -10.10
C ALA A 348 21.05 7.33 -10.57
N SER A 349 20.83 8.34 -11.41
CA SER A 349 19.53 8.56 -12.06
C SER A 349 19.14 7.38 -12.93
N THR A 350 20.08 6.81 -13.67
CA THR A 350 19.84 5.63 -14.51
C THR A 350 19.43 4.42 -13.67
N ALA A 351 20.12 4.15 -12.56
CA ALA A 351 19.77 3.08 -11.63
C ALA A 351 18.35 3.27 -11.06
N ALA A 352 18.00 4.48 -10.63
CA ALA A 352 16.68 4.77 -10.10
C ALA A 352 15.56 4.64 -11.15
N ALA A 353 15.80 5.11 -12.38
CA ALA A 353 14.88 4.96 -13.51
C ALA A 353 14.72 3.48 -13.91
N LEU A 354 15.81 2.72 -13.93
CA LEU A 354 15.81 1.29 -14.26
C LEU A 354 15.07 0.47 -13.20
N LYS A 355 15.33 0.72 -11.91
CA LYS A 355 14.57 0.12 -10.81
C LYS A 355 13.06 0.41 -10.98
N SER A 356 12.70 1.67 -11.23
CA SER A 356 11.31 2.08 -11.45
C SER A 356 10.67 1.35 -12.64
N LEU A 357 11.41 1.20 -13.74
CA LEU A 357 10.97 0.51 -14.95
C LEU A 357 10.74 -0.99 -14.72
N LEU A 358 11.67 -1.67 -14.06
CA LEU A 358 11.55 -3.11 -13.76
C LEU A 358 10.45 -3.36 -12.72
N ASP A 359 10.21 -2.38 -11.86
CA ASP A 359 9.11 -2.39 -10.91
C ASP A 359 7.78 -1.93 -11.51
N MET A 360 7.73 -1.56 -12.78
CA MET A 360 6.51 -1.16 -13.47
C MET A 360 5.53 -2.33 -13.54
N ASP A 361 4.27 -2.05 -13.22
CA ASP A 361 3.14 -2.99 -13.29
C ASP A 361 2.13 -2.61 -14.39
N LYS A 362 2.55 -1.75 -15.33
CA LYS A 362 1.76 -1.27 -16.47
C LYS A 362 2.47 -1.47 -17.80
N CYS A 363 1.74 -1.26 -18.88
CA CYS A 363 2.26 -1.29 -20.25
C CYS A 363 3.32 -0.19 -20.43
N GLY A 364 4.45 -0.51 -21.05
CA GLY A 364 5.51 0.46 -21.37
C GLY A 364 5.22 1.37 -22.57
N LEU A 365 3.96 1.46 -23.01
CA LEU A 365 3.53 2.48 -23.97
C LEU A 365 3.05 3.68 -23.18
N TYR A 366 3.64 4.85 -23.43
CA TYR A 366 3.20 6.12 -22.85
C TYR A 366 1.69 6.33 -23.07
N GLY A 367 0.97 6.66 -21.99
CA GLY A 367 -0.48 6.88 -22.00
C GLY A 367 -1.36 5.61 -21.97
N CYS A 368 -0.78 4.41 -22.00
CA CYS A 368 -1.57 3.18 -21.86
C CYS A 368 -1.90 2.91 -20.38
N SER A 369 -3.19 2.81 -20.04
CA SER A 369 -3.69 2.54 -18.68
C SER A 369 -3.71 1.07 -18.29
N GLN A 370 -3.32 0.16 -19.18
CA GLN A 370 -3.37 -1.28 -18.92
C GLN A 370 -2.29 -1.69 -17.91
N THR A 371 -2.72 -2.29 -16.79
CA THR A 371 -1.85 -2.89 -15.77
C THR A 371 -1.87 -4.42 -15.86
N PHE A 372 -0.87 -5.11 -15.30
CA PHE A 372 -0.89 -6.58 -15.21
C PHE A 372 -2.16 -7.08 -14.54
N THR A 373 -2.63 -6.34 -13.53
CA THR A 373 -3.83 -6.71 -12.79
C THR A 373 -5.10 -6.48 -13.60
N LEU A 374 -5.23 -5.33 -14.26
CA LEU A 374 -6.42 -5.02 -15.06
C LEU A 374 -6.55 -5.90 -16.31
N ALA A 375 -5.44 -6.24 -16.94
CA ALA A 375 -5.48 -6.99 -18.19
C ALA A 375 -5.80 -8.48 -18.01
N GLY A 376 -5.72 -9.02 -16.79
CA GLY A 376 -5.96 -10.43 -16.49
C GLY A 376 -5.03 -11.41 -17.22
N LYS A 377 -3.96 -10.92 -17.85
CA LYS A 377 -3.04 -11.71 -18.69
C LYS A 377 -1.61 -11.24 -18.52
N ARG A 378 -0.66 -12.12 -18.87
CA ARG A 378 0.76 -11.78 -18.89
C ARG A 378 1.06 -10.79 -20.02
N PHE A 379 1.85 -9.77 -19.72
CA PHE A 379 2.39 -8.86 -20.72
C PHE A 379 3.55 -9.50 -21.47
N GLN A 380 3.69 -9.17 -22.75
CA GLN A 380 4.81 -9.57 -23.57
C GLN A 380 5.97 -8.61 -23.31
N TYR A 381 7.16 -9.15 -23.02
CA TYR A 381 8.36 -8.34 -22.91
C TYR A 381 8.97 -8.12 -24.29
N CYS A 382 9.61 -6.96 -24.49
CA CYS A 382 10.33 -6.69 -25.73
C CYS A 382 11.38 -7.77 -26.03
N GLY A 383 11.33 -8.38 -27.21
CA GLY A 383 12.30 -9.42 -27.60
C GLY A 383 13.75 -8.94 -27.72
N GLY A 384 14.00 -7.63 -27.82
CA GLY A 384 15.34 -7.06 -27.84
C GLY A 384 15.94 -6.94 -26.43
N CYS A 385 15.41 -6.02 -25.62
CA CYS A 385 15.96 -5.76 -24.28
C CYS A 385 15.45 -6.73 -23.19
N GLY A 386 14.30 -7.37 -23.40
CA GLY A 386 13.66 -8.24 -22.41
C GLY A 386 13.12 -7.53 -21.17
N LYS A 387 13.17 -6.18 -21.09
CA LYS A 387 12.87 -5.43 -19.86
C LYS A 387 11.50 -4.73 -19.88
N ILE A 388 11.06 -4.25 -21.04
CA ILE A 388 9.83 -3.43 -21.12
C ILE A 388 8.63 -4.32 -21.43
N PRO A 389 7.61 -4.35 -20.54
CA PRO A 389 6.40 -5.14 -20.77
C PRO A 389 5.37 -4.37 -21.61
N TYR A 390 4.62 -5.08 -22.45
CA TYR A 390 3.54 -4.56 -23.29
C TYR A 390 2.28 -5.42 -23.19
N CYS A 391 1.12 -4.78 -23.10
CA CYS A 391 -0.17 -5.50 -23.08
C CYS A 391 -0.57 -6.11 -24.44
N SER A 392 0.08 -5.65 -25.52
CA SER A 392 -0.12 -6.13 -26.90
C SER A 392 1.06 -5.76 -27.82
N GLN A 393 1.21 -6.48 -28.93
CA GLN A 393 2.17 -6.17 -29.99
C GLN A 393 1.88 -4.81 -30.66
N VAL A 394 0.62 -4.37 -30.67
CA VAL A 394 0.23 -3.02 -31.16
C VAL A 394 0.85 -1.95 -30.27
N CYS A 395 0.77 -2.10 -28.94
CA CYS A 395 1.38 -1.16 -28.00
C CYS A 395 2.91 -1.14 -28.12
N GLN A 396 3.54 -2.31 -28.31
CA GLN A 396 4.98 -2.39 -28.55
C GLN A 396 5.40 -1.63 -29.82
N ARG A 397 4.69 -1.82 -30.95
CA ARG A 397 4.98 -1.12 -32.21
C ARG A 397 4.83 0.39 -32.10
N ARG A 398 3.81 0.87 -31.36
CA ARG A 398 3.62 2.30 -31.09
C ARG A 398 4.73 2.87 -30.20
N ALA A 399 5.08 2.17 -29.12
CA ALA A 399 6.14 2.59 -28.21
C ALA A 399 7.52 2.63 -28.89
N TRP A 400 7.74 1.75 -29.88
CA TRP A 400 9.00 1.70 -30.66
C TRP A 400 9.35 3.03 -31.31
N LYS A 401 8.35 3.75 -31.84
CA LYS A 401 8.49 5.01 -32.57
C LYS A 401 7.85 6.21 -31.85
N HIS A 402 7.59 6.10 -30.55
CA HIS A 402 6.89 7.16 -29.81
C HIS A 402 7.71 8.47 -29.84
N PRO A 403 7.13 9.64 -30.17
CA PRO A 403 7.88 10.88 -30.36
C PRO A 403 8.68 11.30 -29.10
N SER A 404 8.05 11.24 -27.93
CA SER A 404 8.66 11.71 -26.68
C SER A 404 9.47 10.64 -25.93
N ALA A 405 9.32 9.37 -26.29
CA ALA A 405 9.88 8.24 -25.54
C ALA A 405 10.12 7.01 -26.44
N PRO A 406 10.92 7.13 -27.52
CA PRO A 406 11.07 6.07 -28.51
C PRO A 406 11.84 4.89 -27.93
N HIS A 407 11.18 3.75 -27.73
CA HIS A 407 11.88 2.55 -27.24
C HIS A 407 13.02 2.12 -28.17
N LYS A 408 12.91 2.35 -29.49
CA LYS A 408 14.00 2.05 -30.42
C LYS A 408 15.35 2.66 -30.00
N ALA A 409 15.34 3.90 -29.49
CA ALA A 409 16.56 4.61 -29.11
C ALA A 409 17.24 4.02 -27.86
N VAL A 410 16.48 3.33 -27.01
CA VAL A 410 16.98 2.82 -25.73
C VAL A 410 17.02 1.30 -25.62
N CYS A 411 16.46 0.55 -26.57
CA CYS A 411 16.40 -0.90 -26.49
C CYS A 411 17.79 -1.55 -26.33
N ALA A 412 18.76 -1.18 -27.17
CA ALA A 412 20.11 -1.73 -27.09
C ALA A 412 20.92 -1.18 -25.89
N PRO A 413 20.96 0.14 -25.62
CA PRO A 413 21.60 0.67 -24.41
C PRO A 413 21.05 0.06 -23.11
N LEU A 414 19.73 -0.11 -23.02
CA LEU A 414 19.07 -0.71 -21.86
C LEU A 414 19.52 -2.15 -21.64
N LYS A 415 19.61 -2.94 -22.72
CA LYS A 415 20.13 -4.31 -22.67
C LYS A 415 21.57 -4.32 -22.17
N ARG A 416 22.44 -3.50 -22.79
CA ARG A 416 23.86 -3.42 -22.45
C ARG A 416 24.08 -3.06 -20.98
N ILE A 417 23.40 -2.03 -20.46
CA ILE A 417 23.52 -1.66 -19.05
C ILE A 417 23.04 -2.80 -18.14
N CYS A 418 21.90 -3.43 -18.43
CA CYS A 418 21.40 -4.53 -17.62
C CYS A 418 22.38 -5.71 -17.60
N ASP A 419 22.98 -6.05 -18.73
CA ASP A 419 23.96 -7.13 -18.85
C ASP A 419 25.23 -6.79 -18.03
N VAL A 420 25.72 -5.53 -18.10
CA VAL A 420 26.87 -5.03 -17.33
C VAL A 420 26.64 -5.11 -15.82
N VAL A 421 25.44 -4.76 -15.35
CA VAL A 421 25.14 -4.75 -13.91
C VAL A 421 24.58 -6.09 -13.39
N GLY A 422 24.46 -7.10 -14.25
CA GLY A 422 24.02 -8.45 -13.88
C GLY A 422 22.50 -8.58 -13.67
N ILE A 423 21.69 -7.68 -14.21
CA ILE A 423 20.24 -7.75 -14.12
C ILE A 423 19.72 -8.74 -15.17
N THR A 424 19.49 -9.98 -14.74
CA THR A 424 18.85 -11.01 -15.56
C THR A 424 17.33 -10.98 -15.38
N GLY A 425 16.58 -11.17 -16.47
CA GLY A 425 15.11 -11.15 -16.43
C GLY A 425 14.49 -9.78 -16.11
N SER A 426 13.36 -9.79 -15.40
CA SER A 426 12.50 -8.62 -15.19
C SER A 426 12.47 -8.11 -13.74
N SER A 427 13.39 -8.55 -12.89
CA SER A 427 13.40 -8.22 -11.47
C SER A 427 14.66 -7.46 -11.10
N TRP A 428 14.50 -6.38 -10.35
CA TRP A 428 15.62 -5.64 -9.80
C TRP A 428 16.35 -6.49 -8.75
N VAL A 429 17.67 -6.53 -8.83
CA VAL A 429 18.55 -7.00 -7.76
C VAL A 429 19.09 -5.76 -7.08
N GLU A 430 19.07 -5.71 -5.76
CA GLU A 430 19.56 -4.54 -5.02
C GLU A 430 21.05 -4.33 -5.27
N ILE A 431 21.37 -3.28 -6.03
CA ILE A 431 22.74 -2.88 -6.37
C ILE A 431 22.97 -1.50 -5.76
N PRO A 432 23.95 -1.34 -4.84
CA PRO A 432 24.30 -0.03 -4.31
C PRO A 432 24.64 0.95 -5.44
N THR A 433 24.14 2.18 -5.36
CA THR A 433 24.32 3.20 -6.41
C THR A 433 25.77 3.40 -6.82
N LYS A 434 26.70 3.42 -5.85
CA LYS A 434 28.14 3.54 -6.11
C LYS A 434 28.69 2.36 -6.93
N GLU A 435 28.21 1.16 -6.67
CA GLU A 435 28.59 -0.04 -7.43
C GLU A 435 28.02 -0.01 -8.84
N PHE A 436 26.76 0.41 -9.00
CA PHE A 436 26.14 0.61 -10.31
C PHE A 436 26.95 1.59 -11.16
N SER A 437 27.27 2.77 -10.61
CA SER A 437 28.08 3.78 -11.28
C SER A 437 29.47 3.26 -11.65
N ARG A 438 30.11 2.49 -10.77
CA ARG A 438 31.42 1.88 -11.02
C ARG A 438 31.36 0.90 -12.20
N LYS A 439 30.39 -0.03 -12.20
CA LYS A 439 30.23 -1.02 -13.29
C LYS A 439 29.95 -0.35 -14.63
N CYS A 440 29.10 0.68 -14.67
CA CYS A 440 28.85 1.43 -15.90
C CYS A 440 30.12 2.10 -16.46
N LYS A 441 30.94 2.69 -15.59
CA LYS A 441 32.21 3.33 -15.99
C LYS A 441 33.21 2.30 -16.51
N GLU A 442 33.38 1.17 -15.83
CA GLU A 442 34.28 0.08 -16.25
C GLU A 442 33.89 -0.53 -17.60
N ALA A 443 32.58 -0.58 -17.89
CA ALA A 443 32.07 -1.07 -19.17
C ALA A 443 32.05 -0.02 -20.29
N ASN A 444 32.63 1.17 -20.06
CA ASN A 444 32.63 2.29 -20.99
C ASN A 444 31.21 2.68 -21.47
N ILE A 445 30.24 2.71 -20.55
CA ILE A 445 28.96 3.35 -20.78
C ILE A 445 29.19 4.86 -20.69
N SER A 446 28.84 5.61 -21.73
CA SER A 446 29.05 7.06 -21.72
C SER A 446 28.01 7.77 -20.83
N VAL A 447 28.36 8.96 -20.35
CA VAL A 447 27.42 9.83 -19.62
C VAL A 447 26.20 10.19 -20.47
N ASP A 448 26.39 10.39 -21.78
CA ASP A 448 25.29 10.72 -22.69
C ASP A 448 24.36 9.53 -22.92
N GLU A 449 24.90 8.31 -23.01
CA GLU A 449 24.11 7.07 -23.08
C GLU A 449 23.24 6.92 -21.81
N ALA A 450 23.81 7.16 -20.63
CA ALA A 450 23.07 7.16 -19.37
C ALA A 450 21.97 8.24 -19.34
N LYS A 451 22.27 9.48 -19.76
CA LYS A 451 21.28 10.57 -19.83
C LYS A 451 20.14 10.28 -20.81
N ILE A 452 20.43 9.72 -21.98
CA ILE A 452 19.42 9.31 -22.97
C ILE A 452 18.51 8.24 -22.37
N LEU A 453 19.09 7.26 -21.66
CA LEU A 453 18.32 6.24 -20.96
C LEU A 453 17.39 6.85 -19.91
N VAL A 454 17.91 7.70 -19.01
CA VAL A 454 17.09 8.39 -18.01
C VAL A 454 15.92 9.09 -18.69
N ARG A 455 16.18 9.96 -19.67
CA ARG A 455 15.14 10.73 -20.36
C ARG A 455 14.05 9.85 -20.97
N CYS A 456 14.43 8.79 -21.68
CA CYS A 456 13.47 7.91 -22.35
C CYS A 456 12.71 7.01 -21.37
N LEU A 457 13.40 6.47 -20.35
CA LEU A 457 12.78 5.65 -19.32
C LEU A 457 11.79 6.47 -18.49
N GLU A 458 12.17 7.70 -18.14
CA GLU A 458 11.28 8.66 -17.52
C GLU A 458 10.06 8.94 -18.39
N GLY A 459 10.25 9.21 -19.68
CA GLY A 459 9.15 9.34 -20.63
C GLY A 459 8.22 8.12 -20.64
N MET A 460 8.74 6.89 -20.63
CA MET A 460 7.92 5.66 -20.56
C MET A 460 7.17 5.50 -19.23
N LEU A 461 7.78 5.95 -18.14
CA LEU A 461 7.15 6.05 -16.82
C LEU A 461 6.19 7.24 -16.72
N GLY A 462 5.97 7.97 -17.81
CA GLY A 462 5.09 9.14 -17.85
C GLY A 462 5.76 10.44 -17.40
N ARG A 463 6.98 10.39 -16.86
CA ARG A 463 7.75 11.53 -16.35
C ARG A 463 8.24 12.44 -17.48
N SER A 464 7.56 13.56 -17.63
CA SER A 464 8.04 14.75 -18.33
C SER A 464 9.34 15.25 -17.69
N VAL A 465 10.28 15.68 -18.53
CA VAL A 465 11.67 16.07 -18.20
C VAL A 465 11.74 17.42 -17.45
N MET A 466 10.65 17.85 -16.79
CA MET A 466 10.52 19.18 -16.17
C MET A 466 11.58 19.48 -15.09
N TYR A 467 12.35 18.49 -14.64
CA TYR A 467 13.38 18.66 -13.60
C TYR A 467 14.83 18.72 -14.12
N MET A 468 15.08 18.79 -15.44
CA MET A 468 16.45 18.81 -15.98
C MET A 468 16.85 20.10 -16.71
N SER A 469 16.03 21.15 -16.65
CA SER A 469 16.43 22.54 -16.96
C SER A 469 16.81 23.25 -15.68
#